data_AF-A0A109K0C5-F1
#
_entry.id   AF-A0A109K0C5-F1
#
_cell.length_a   1.000
_cell.length_b   1.000
_cell.length_c   1.000
_cell.angle_alpha   90.00
_cell.angle_beta   90.00
_cell.angle_gamma   90.00
#
_symmetry.space_group_name_H-M   'P 1'
#
loop_
_entity.id
_entity.type
_entity.pdbx_description
1 polymer ?
#
loop_
_entity_poly.entity_id
_entity_poly.type
_entity_poly.pdbx_seq_one_letter_code
_entity_poly.pdbx_strand_id
1 'polypeptide(L)'
;MNALGAGILLFVSGVVQKVMNGMDELAFKDFAQTFLRTATSDPFTVTIGTIPILAVIFYFAMYGFHHWWFTAGIVLWMIGSSITKITNLPVYNWIRDTGSTEPAELQQKRRTLQLGNAWRAWVTLLSVIVMACQFSIQATALAVVSCAVIAAPSVWWARRYFRE
;
A
#
# COMPACT_ATOMS: atom_id res chain seq x y z
N MET A 1 6.11 3.89 10.29
CA MET A 1 4.76 3.46 9.85
C MET A 1 4.52 3.68 8.36
N ASN A 2 4.77 4.87 7.80
CA ASN A 2 4.60 5.10 6.35
C ASN A 2 5.46 4.17 5.48
N ALA A 3 6.67 3.81 5.92
CA ALA A 3 7.51 2.82 5.24
C ALA A 3 6.89 1.40 5.22
N LEU A 4 6.24 0.97 6.32
CA LEU A 4 5.51 -0.30 6.35
C LEU A 4 4.30 -0.26 5.43
N GLY A 5 3.55 0.85 5.43
CA GLY A 5 2.43 1.07 4.50
C GLY A 5 2.88 1.04 3.03
N ALA A 6 4.00 1.68 2.70
CA ALA A 6 4.59 1.61 1.36
C ALA A 6 5.00 0.17 0.99
N GLY A 7 5.62 -0.56 1.92
CA GLY A 7 5.99 -1.96 1.72
C GLY A 7 4.79 -2.86 1.43
N ILE A 8 3.70 -2.72 2.19
CA ILE A 8 2.45 -3.45 1.93
C ILE A 8 1.88 -3.10 0.56
N LEU A 9 1.89 -1.82 0.18
CA LEU A 9 1.37 -1.39 -1.13
C LEU A 9 2.23 -1.92 -2.30
N LEU A 10 3.56 -1.98 -2.12
CA LEU A 10 4.46 -2.61 -3.07
C LEU A 10 4.21 -4.11 -3.17
N PHE A 11 3.94 -4.79 -2.05
CA PHE A 11 3.55 -6.20 -2.06
C PHE A 11 2.21 -6.41 -2.78
N VAL A 12 1.21 -5.57 -2.51
CA VAL A 12 -0.10 -5.63 -3.20
C VAL A 12 0.10 -5.41 -4.71
N SER A 13 0.83 -4.37 -5.10
CA SER A 13 1.09 -4.05 -6.51
C SER A 13 1.98 -5.08 -7.21
N GLY A 14 2.92 -5.70 -6.51
CA GLY A 14 3.95 -6.55 -7.09
C GLY A 14 3.65 -8.05 -7.04
N VAL A 15 2.93 -8.50 -6.02
CA VAL A 15 2.62 -9.90 -5.75
C VAL A 15 1.13 -10.16 -5.92
N VAL A 16 0.28 -9.52 -5.11
CA VAL A 16 -1.17 -9.78 -5.14
C VAL A 16 -1.75 -9.48 -6.52
N GLN A 17 -1.31 -8.39 -7.15
CA GLN A 17 -1.72 -8.05 -8.52
C GLN A 17 -1.29 -9.09 -9.56
N LYS A 18 -0.10 -9.68 -9.43
CA LYS A 18 0.34 -10.75 -10.34
C LYS A 18 -0.49 -12.00 -10.17
N VAL A 19 -0.85 -12.35 -8.93
CA VAL A 19 -1.76 -13.46 -8.64
C VAL A 19 -3.13 -13.19 -9.29
N MET A 20 -3.70 -12.00 -9.08
CA MET A 20 -4.97 -11.60 -9.74
C MET A 20 -4.89 -11.62 -11.27
N ASN A 21 -3.74 -11.30 -11.85
CA ASN A 21 -3.55 -11.34 -13.30
C ASN A 21 -3.49 -12.76 -13.86
N GLY A 22 -3.09 -13.75 -13.06
CA GLY A 22 -3.08 -15.17 -13.45
C GLY A 22 -4.40 -15.90 -13.27
N MET A 23 -5.41 -15.27 -12.64
CA MET A 23 -6.74 -15.83 -12.45
C MET A 23 -7.61 -15.64 -13.70
N ASP A 24 -8.56 -16.56 -13.91
CA ASP A 24 -9.68 -16.33 -14.82
C ASP A 24 -10.57 -15.18 -14.29
N GLU A 25 -11.48 -14.70 -15.13
CA GLU A 25 -12.25 -13.49 -14.85
C GLU A 25 -13.20 -13.67 -13.65
N LEU A 26 -13.78 -14.86 -13.50
CA LEU A 26 -14.66 -15.19 -12.40
C LEU A 26 -13.90 -15.38 -11.08
N ALA A 27 -12.78 -16.11 -11.05
CA ALA A 27 -12.01 -16.21 -9.82
C ALA A 27 -11.41 -14.87 -9.40
N PHE A 28 -11.06 -13.99 -10.36
CA PHE A 28 -10.69 -12.61 -10.03
C PHE A 28 -11.83 -11.87 -9.32
N LYS A 29 -13.07 -11.99 -9.82
CA LYS A 29 -14.25 -11.36 -9.21
C LYS A 29 -14.44 -11.84 -7.77
N ASP A 30 -14.45 -13.16 -7.58
CA ASP A 30 -14.66 -13.79 -6.27
C ASP A 30 -13.52 -13.46 -5.29
N PHE A 31 -12.29 -13.49 -5.78
CA PHE A 31 -11.11 -13.08 -5.01
C PHE A 31 -11.21 -11.62 -4.58
N ALA A 32 -11.54 -10.70 -5.49
CA ALA A 32 -11.63 -9.27 -5.20
C ALA A 32 -12.76 -8.95 -4.20
N GLN A 33 -13.91 -9.62 -4.31
CA GLN A 33 -15.00 -9.48 -3.35
C GLN A 33 -14.61 -10.00 -1.97
N THR A 34 -14.01 -11.18 -1.90
CA THR A 34 -13.56 -11.79 -0.64
C THR A 34 -12.49 -10.94 0.01
N PHE A 35 -11.50 -10.50 -0.76
CA PHE A 35 -10.42 -9.64 -0.30
C PHE A 35 -10.94 -8.35 0.32
N LEU A 36 -11.85 -7.64 -0.37
CA LEU A 36 -12.46 -6.41 0.15
C LEU A 36 -13.21 -6.67 1.45
N ARG A 37 -14.08 -7.69 1.46
CA ARG A 37 -14.88 -8.04 2.64
C ARG A 37 -13.98 -8.30 3.84
N THR A 38 -12.99 -9.18 3.69
CA THR A 38 -12.03 -9.52 4.75
C THR A 38 -11.24 -8.31 5.22
N ALA A 39 -10.72 -7.49 4.29
CA ALA A 39 -9.93 -6.31 4.64
C ALA A 39 -10.75 -5.25 5.40
N THR A 40 -12.06 -5.12 5.10
CA THR A 40 -12.95 -4.17 5.79
C THR A 40 -13.53 -4.69 7.10
N SER A 41 -13.64 -6.02 7.27
CA SER A 41 -14.18 -6.63 8.49
C SER A 41 -13.13 -6.83 9.58
N ASP A 42 -11.84 -6.82 9.23
CA ASP A 42 -10.75 -6.99 10.18
C ASP A 42 -10.45 -5.68 10.95
N PRO A 43 -10.71 -5.64 12.27
CA PRO A 43 -10.44 -4.45 13.08
C PRO A 43 -8.96 -4.04 13.04
N PHE A 44 -8.05 -5.00 12.94
CA PHE A 44 -6.61 -4.73 12.91
C PHE A 44 -6.21 -3.96 11.65
N THR A 45 -6.70 -4.38 10.48
CA THR A 45 -6.51 -3.66 9.21
C THR A 45 -7.08 -2.24 9.26
N VAL A 46 -8.26 -2.05 9.85
CA VAL A 46 -8.87 -0.72 10.03
C VAL A 46 -8.04 0.16 10.95
N THR A 47 -7.59 -0.36 12.10
CA THR A 47 -6.74 0.37 13.05
C THR A 47 -5.40 0.76 12.42
N ILE A 48 -4.73 -0.14 11.70
CA ILE A 48 -3.48 0.20 10.99
C ILE A 48 -3.71 1.31 9.95
N GLY A 49 -4.87 1.32 9.30
CA GLY A 49 -5.24 2.38 8.36
C GLY A 49 -5.42 3.76 8.99
N THR A 50 -5.80 3.86 10.26
CA THR A 50 -6.09 5.14 10.95
C THR A 50 -4.90 5.71 11.71
N ILE A 51 -3.97 4.87 12.20
CA ILE A 51 -2.81 5.36 12.96
C ILE A 51 -1.96 6.41 12.20
N PRO A 52 -1.69 6.29 10.89
CA PRO A 52 -0.94 7.32 10.16
C PRO A 52 -1.59 8.71 10.24
N ILE A 53 -2.92 8.78 10.25
CA ILE A 53 -3.66 10.06 10.35
C ILE A 53 -3.41 10.68 11.72
N LEU A 54 -3.54 9.89 12.80
CA LEU A 54 -3.27 10.36 14.15
C LEU A 54 -1.82 10.78 14.32
N ALA A 55 -0.88 9.99 13.80
CA ALA A 55 0.55 10.30 13.85
C ALA A 55 0.89 11.63 13.17
N VAL A 56 0.25 11.93 12.04
CA VAL A 56 0.40 13.23 11.34
C VAL A 56 -0.13 14.38 12.19
N ILE A 57 -1.31 14.23 12.81
CA ILE A 57 -1.90 15.27 13.67
C ILE A 57 -0.99 15.55 14.87
N PHE A 58 -0.56 14.49 15.58
CA PHE A 58 0.35 14.61 16.72
C PHE A 58 1.69 15.25 16.32
N TYR A 59 2.22 14.90 15.15
CA TYR A 59 3.46 15.49 14.67
C TYR A 59 3.34 17.01 14.48
N PHE A 60 2.30 17.47 13.78
CA PHE A 60 2.11 18.91 13.55
C PHE A 60 1.77 19.67 14.82
N ALA A 61 1.07 19.05 15.78
CA ALA A 61 0.82 19.64 17.08
C ALA A 61 2.12 19.88 17.88
N MET A 62 3.09 18.97 17.77
CA MET A 62 4.36 19.04 18.53
C MET A 62 5.44 19.86 17.84
N TYR A 63 5.59 19.73 16.52
CA TYR A 63 6.73 20.28 15.76
C TYR A 63 6.34 21.42 14.81
N GLY A 64 5.04 21.69 14.64
CA GLY A 64 4.54 22.66 13.67
C GLY A 64 4.98 22.32 12.23
N PHE A 65 5.04 23.33 11.37
CA PHE A 65 5.37 23.18 9.94
C PHE A 65 6.86 23.39 9.61
N HIS A 66 7.76 23.38 10.60
CA HIS A 66 9.18 23.67 10.39
C HIS A 66 9.92 22.61 9.56
N HIS A 67 9.43 21.38 9.52
CA HIS A 67 10.05 20.27 8.80
C HIS A 67 9.48 20.13 7.39
N TRP A 68 9.98 20.97 6.46
CA TRP A 68 9.46 21.09 5.09
C TRP A 68 9.50 19.78 4.29
N TRP A 69 10.55 18.97 4.43
CA TRP A 69 10.65 17.65 3.78
C TRP A 69 9.59 16.68 4.31
N PHE A 70 9.35 16.69 5.63
CA PHE A 70 8.30 15.88 6.22
C PHE A 70 6.91 16.33 5.76
N THR A 71 6.65 17.64 5.75
CA THR A 71 5.39 18.22 5.25
C THR A 71 5.14 17.85 3.78
N ALA A 72 6.14 18.03 2.91
CA ALA A 72 6.04 17.65 1.49
C ALA A 72 5.77 16.15 1.33
N GLY A 73 6.44 15.32 2.12
CA GLY A 73 6.18 13.89 2.19
C GLY A 73 4.75 13.56 2.59
N ILE A 74 4.15 14.27 3.55
CA ILE A 74 2.76 14.07 3.96
C ILE A 74 1.80 14.43 2.83
N VAL A 75 2.05 15.54 2.12
CA VAL A 75 1.23 15.93 0.96
C VAL A 75 1.24 14.83 -0.10
N LEU A 76 2.43 14.29 -0.43
CA LEU A 76 2.55 13.15 -1.33
C LEU A 76 1.80 11.91 -0.81
N TRP A 77 1.87 11.64 0.49
CA TRP A 77 1.11 10.54 1.09
C TRP A 77 -0.41 10.72 0.95
N MET A 78 -0.93 11.94 1.13
CA MET A 78 -2.36 12.25 0.96
C MET A 78 -2.81 12.09 -0.50
N ILE A 79 -1.98 12.52 -1.46
CA ILE A 79 -2.20 12.26 -2.89
C ILE A 79 -2.24 10.75 -3.14
N GLY A 80 -1.25 10.02 -2.61
CA GLY A 80 -1.18 8.56 -2.65
C GLY A 80 -2.45 7.88 -2.15
N SER A 81 -2.94 8.31 -0.99
CA SER A 81 -4.15 7.80 -0.36
C SER A 81 -5.40 8.04 -1.21
N SER A 82 -5.48 9.22 -1.84
CA SER A 82 -6.60 9.64 -2.68
C SER A 82 -6.75 8.78 -3.94
N ILE A 83 -5.65 8.27 -4.50
CA ILE A 83 -5.68 7.35 -5.65
C ILE A 83 -6.61 6.16 -5.36
N THR A 84 -6.54 5.58 -4.16
CA THR A 84 -7.42 4.47 -3.75
C THR A 84 -8.90 4.79 -3.91
N LYS A 85 -9.29 6.01 -3.52
CA LYS A 85 -10.69 6.45 -3.55
C LYS A 85 -11.16 6.71 -4.98
N ILE A 86 -10.25 7.13 -5.86
CA ILE A 86 -10.53 7.48 -7.25
C ILE A 86 -10.52 6.25 -8.16
N THR A 87 -9.60 5.31 -7.95
CA THR A 87 -9.41 4.16 -8.85
C THR A 87 -9.93 2.86 -8.24
N ASN A 88 -9.45 2.48 -7.06
CA ASN A 88 -9.66 1.14 -6.53
C ASN A 88 -11.08 0.96 -5.97
N LEU A 89 -11.57 1.95 -5.21
CA LEU A 89 -12.87 1.88 -4.56
C LEU A 89 -14.03 1.77 -5.59
N PRO A 90 -14.05 2.54 -6.69
CA PRO A 90 -15.06 2.35 -7.73
C PRO A 90 -15.00 0.97 -8.39
N VAL A 91 -13.80 0.40 -8.59
CA VAL A 91 -13.66 -0.96 -9.14
C VAL A 91 -14.24 -1.99 -8.17
N TYR A 92 -13.92 -1.90 -6.89
CA TYR A 92 -14.45 -2.82 -5.88
C TYR A 92 -15.97 -2.71 -5.71
N ASN A 93 -16.52 -1.49 -5.67
CA ASN A 93 -17.96 -1.28 -5.61
C ASN A 93 -18.65 -1.82 -6.86
N TRP A 94 -18.09 -1.58 -8.04
CA TRP A 94 -18.61 -2.15 -9.29
C TRP A 94 -18.58 -3.69 -9.25
N ILE A 95 -17.49 -4.31 -8.81
CA ILE A 95 -17.39 -5.77 -8.68
C ILE A 95 -18.45 -6.34 -7.72
N ARG A 96 -18.76 -5.61 -6.64
CA ARG A 96 -19.74 -6.01 -5.63
C ARG A 96 -21.19 -5.83 -6.12
N ASP A 97 -21.47 -4.70 -6.77
CA ASP A 97 -22.83 -4.26 -7.08
C ASP A 97 -23.32 -4.82 -8.43
N THR A 98 -22.40 -5.17 -9.34
CA THR A 98 -22.76 -5.66 -10.68
C THR A 98 -22.81 -7.20 -10.72
N GLY A 99 -23.96 -7.75 -11.11
CA GLY A 99 -24.11 -9.17 -11.46
C GLY A 99 -23.35 -9.57 -12.73
N SER A 100 -22.77 -8.61 -13.47
CA SER A 100 -22.04 -8.85 -14.71
C SER A 100 -20.92 -9.89 -14.52
N THR A 101 -20.91 -10.86 -15.42
CA THR A 101 -19.88 -11.90 -15.57
C THR A 101 -19.17 -11.77 -16.91
N GLU A 102 -19.31 -10.61 -17.59
CA GLU A 102 -18.71 -10.41 -18.90
C GLU A 102 -17.17 -10.34 -18.78
N PRO A 103 -16.43 -11.24 -19.47
CA PRO A 103 -14.98 -11.33 -19.32
C PRO A 103 -14.24 -10.04 -19.69
N ALA A 104 -14.69 -9.35 -20.74
CA ALA A 104 -14.06 -8.13 -21.23
C ALA A 104 -14.11 -6.99 -20.20
N GLU A 105 -15.25 -6.81 -19.53
CA GLU A 105 -15.42 -5.81 -18.47
C GLU A 105 -14.53 -6.13 -17.27
N LEU A 106 -14.50 -7.39 -16.84
CA LEU A 106 -13.68 -7.85 -15.71
C LEU A 106 -12.18 -7.65 -16.00
N GLN A 107 -11.73 -7.92 -17.22
CA GLN A 107 -10.36 -7.67 -17.63
C GLN A 107 -10.01 -6.18 -17.62
N GLN A 108 -10.92 -5.31 -18.08
CA GLN A 108 -10.73 -3.86 -18.01
C GLN A 108 -10.59 -3.39 -16.56
N LYS A 109 -11.48 -3.83 -15.66
CA LYS A 109 -11.44 -3.48 -14.24
C LYS A 109 -10.17 -3.96 -13.55
N ARG A 110 -9.70 -5.17 -13.90
CA ARG A 110 -8.41 -5.70 -13.42
C ARG A 110 -7.25 -4.79 -13.80
N ARG A 111 -7.19 -4.31 -15.05
CA ARG A 111 -6.16 -3.37 -15.53
C ARG A 111 -6.23 -2.03 -14.80
N THR A 112 -7.44 -1.49 -14.58
CA THR A 112 -7.63 -0.27 -13.78
C THR A 112 -7.12 -0.44 -12.35
N LEU A 113 -7.42 -1.58 -11.72
CA LEU A 113 -6.94 -1.91 -10.38
C LEU A 113 -5.41 -2.00 -10.33
N GLN A 114 -4.79 -2.65 -11.34
CA GLN A 114 -3.34 -2.74 -11.46
C GLN A 114 -2.67 -1.37 -11.52
N LEU A 115 -3.17 -0.49 -12.39
CA LEU A 115 -2.64 0.87 -12.52
C LEU A 115 -2.83 1.68 -11.24
N GLY A 116 -4.01 1.60 -10.62
CA GLY A 116 -4.29 2.25 -9.34
C GLY A 116 -3.37 1.80 -8.21
N ASN A 117 -3.18 0.48 -8.08
CA ASN A 117 -2.29 -0.12 -7.08
C ASN A 117 -0.84 0.29 -7.31
N ALA A 118 -0.35 0.26 -8.56
CA ALA A 118 1.01 0.64 -8.89
C ALA A 118 1.25 2.13 -8.61
N TRP A 119 0.36 3.01 -9.05
CA TRP A 119 0.50 4.45 -8.84
C TRP A 119 0.48 4.80 -7.35
N ARG A 120 -0.45 4.20 -6.59
CA ARG A 120 -0.51 4.36 -5.14
C ARG A 120 0.78 3.90 -4.45
N ALA A 121 1.32 2.74 -4.84
CA ALA A 121 2.55 2.23 -4.27
C ALA A 121 3.74 3.16 -4.53
N TRP A 122 3.91 3.62 -5.78
CA TRP A 122 5.00 4.53 -6.15
C TRP A 122 4.90 5.89 -5.47
N VAL A 123 3.72 6.51 -5.43
CA VAL A 123 3.53 7.80 -4.76
C VAL A 123 3.76 7.68 -3.25
N THR A 124 3.33 6.57 -2.65
CA THR A 124 3.57 6.33 -1.21
C THR A 124 5.04 6.05 -0.92
N LEU A 125 5.75 5.35 -1.81
CA LEU A 125 7.20 5.16 -1.69
C LEU A 125 7.94 6.49 -1.82
N LEU A 126 7.58 7.32 -2.80
CA LEU A 126 8.18 8.65 -2.98
C LEU A 126 7.94 9.53 -1.75
N SER A 127 6.74 9.50 -1.19
CA SER A 127 6.43 10.16 0.08
C SER A 127 7.39 9.75 1.20
N VAL A 128 7.64 8.44 1.36
CA VAL A 128 8.57 7.93 2.38
C VAL A 128 10.00 8.42 2.13
N ILE A 129 10.47 8.41 0.88
CA ILE A 129 11.79 8.92 0.51
C ILE A 129 11.90 10.40 0.84
N VAL A 130 10.90 11.20 0.47
CA VAL A 130 10.86 12.64 0.74
C VAL A 130 10.85 12.93 2.25
N MET A 131 10.09 12.16 3.04
CA MET A 131 10.14 12.27 4.51
C MET A 131 11.52 11.89 5.07
N ALA A 132 12.18 10.90 4.48
CA ALA A 132 13.50 10.45 4.93
C ALA A 132 14.59 11.52 4.69
N CYS A 133 14.45 12.36 3.67
CA CYS A 133 15.34 13.50 3.42
C CYS A 133 15.37 14.53 4.57
N GLN A 134 14.40 14.50 5.49
CA GLN A 134 14.41 15.32 6.69
C GLN A 134 15.54 14.92 7.66
N PHE A 135 16.01 13.67 7.60
CA PHE A 135 17.03 13.14 8.52
C PHE A 135 18.43 13.27 7.94
N SER A 136 19.42 13.43 8.83
CA SER A 136 20.83 13.43 8.44
C SER A 136 21.24 12.08 7.83
N ILE A 137 22.28 12.08 6.99
CA ILE A 137 22.84 10.86 6.37
C ILE A 137 23.15 9.80 7.43
N GLN A 138 23.67 10.23 8.58
CA GLN A 138 24.02 9.35 9.71
C GLN A 138 22.78 8.66 10.30
N ALA A 139 21.71 9.42 10.56
CA ALA A 139 20.46 8.88 11.07
C ALA A 139 19.78 7.93 10.07
N THR A 140 19.82 8.28 8.78
CA THR A 140 19.29 7.43 7.70
C THR A 140 20.08 6.14 7.55
N ALA A 141 21.41 6.20 7.57
CA ALA A 141 22.27 5.02 7.51
C ALA A 141 22.03 4.08 8.70
N LEU A 142 21.92 4.63 9.91
CA LEU A 142 21.64 3.84 11.13
C LEU A 142 20.27 3.14 11.04
N ALA A 143 19.25 3.84 10.52
CA ALA A 143 17.92 3.29 10.31
C ALA A 143 17.94 2.17 9.26
N VAL A 144 18.66 2.35 8.14
CA VAL A 144 18.82 1.32 7.09
C VAL A 144 19.50 0.08 7.64
N VAL A 145 20.60 0.24 8.39
CA VAL A 145 21.31 -0.87 9.04
C VAL A 145 20.39 -1.59 10.03
N SER A 146 19.65 -0.85 10.86
CA SER A 146 18.71 -1.42 11.82
C SER A 146 17.60 -2.22 11.12
N CYS A 147 17.02 -1.67 10.05
CA CYS A 147 16.04 -2.37 9.23
C CYS A 147 16.63 -3.63 8.58
N ALA A 148 17.88 -3.57 8.07
CA ALA A 148 18.55 -4.71 7.45
C ALA A 148 18.82 -5.83 8.48
N VAL A 149 19.27 -5.50 9.68
CA VAL A 149 19.48 -6.47 10.77
C VAL A 149 18.18 -7.16 11.16
N ILE A 150 17.06 -6.41 11.19
CA ILE A 150 15.74 -6.97 11.50
C ILE A 150 15.18 -7.81 10.34
N ALA A 151 15.38 -7.37 9.09
CA ALA A 151 14.79 -8.01 7.91
C ALA A 151 15.60 -9.22 7.40
N ALA A 152 16.92 -9.23 7.59
CA ALA A 152 17.80 -10.28 7.06
C ALA A 152 17.44 -11.69 7.56
N PRO A 153 17.11 -11.92 8.86
CA PRO A 153 16.65 -13.21 9.34
C PRO A 153 15.36 -13.68 8.65
N SER A 154 14.39 -12.76 8.48
CA SER A 154 13.10 -13.06 7.86
C SER A 154 13.24 -13.43 6.38
N VAL A 155 14.11 -12.71 5.65
CA VAL A 155 14.41 -13.01 4.23
C VAL A 155 15.18 -14.32 4.09
N TRP A 156 16.12 -14.59 4.99
CA TRP A 156 16.88 -15.85 5.01
C TRP A 156 15.96 -17.05 5.29
N TRP A 157 15.05 -16.94 6.27
CA TRP A 157 14.08 -17.99 6.57
C TRP A 157 13.08 -18.21 5.43
N ALA A 158 12.54 -17.15 4.84
CA ALA A 158 11.64 -17.26 3.70
C ALA A 158 12.30 -18.00 2.52
N ARG A 159 13.56 -17.66 2.20
CA ARG A 159 14.33 -18.34 1.14
C ARG A 159 14.59 -19.82 1.40
N ARG A 160 14.56 -20.26 2.66
CA ARG A 160 14.76 -21.67 3.03
C ARG A 160 13.47 -22.48 2.83
N TYR A 161 12.31 -21.89 3.11
CA TYR A 161 11.01 -22.52 2.91
C TYR A 161 10.58 -22.65 1.43
N PHE A 162 11.02 -21.74 0.55
CA PHE A 162 10.66 -21.79 -0.88
C PHE A 162 11.66 -22.55 -1.77
N ARG A 163 12.63 -23.26 -1.18
CA ARG A 163 13.59 -24.13 -1.91
C ARG A 163 13.28 -25.62 -1.82
N GLU A 164 12.16 -25.99 -1.19
CA GLU A 164 11.56 -27.31 -1.25
C GLU A 164 10.41 -27.30 -2.29
#